data_AF-A0A1R4B685-F1
#
_entry.id   AF-A0A1R4B685-F1
#
_cell.length_a   1.000
_cell.length_b   1.000
_cell.length_c   1.000
_cell.angle_alpha   90.00
_cell.angle_beta   90.00
_cell.angle_gamma   90.00
#
_symmetry.space_group_name_H-M   'P 1'
#
loop_
_entity.id
_entity.type
_entity.pdbx_description
1 polymer ?
#
loop_
_entity_poly.entity_id
_entity_poly.type
_entity_poly.pdbx_seq_one_letter_code
_entity_poly.pdbx_strand_id
1 'polypeptide(L)'
;MNLTSIKHTLYANLRQKVRFAAVGGLNTAVSYFAFVTLYQQLDNYILASVLAYCIGVMCSFLLNRGFVFNSQHQKGQFIPFILVNLASLGASTLTLYLLVTELHINAYIGQFFSIFVSMIMNYIGYQRIFKNGISLKTLTQRFTDGAQTMKLSSGIRAILFLACLAVTLHNIYTSVLINIAHDALPYMAHYSDKFTSEGRWINFAVFPISSSLNPQLANALCFLFIGMFGYNVSRSLSRDRWLAAFFALTVMNIPYYTMLFKWPMTLLPGCIMLALFSYYRNRLSIPSMLLIAGVLLFATYPAFYFVMPLIYIAHLKDRSYKDIMVFMLWWAAGYVLGYLIGNGLIYLYTWLFEGHAHFMQMASWRKESPLTGMASLIHNVDRSAGDFVRNANYISELSAWYFLPALGITLLMVKDNVKYFLILLAMIISIYASVVVLGVHVPLRSGITLPLGIAMVVFLLKHPWAKYINLILLLIPLAYQTYHYNNKYNNTRIIMSQVIEKNDVNHKIEDKSKYDKIVATVDQEKMSEWLKHVTGSKQFNNLSNLEYHMIRPYFYKQGWPDSAISVKYIHQKAPIKGETEVSIKDRTLYVRFE
;
A
#
# COMPACT_ATOMS: atom_id res chain seq x y z
N MET A 1 -30.49 -7.88 -28.98
CA MET A 1 -29.50 -7.18 -29.84
C MET A 1 -29.12 -8.16 -30.95
N ASN A 2 -29.40 -7.84 -32.22
CA ASN A 2 -29.35 -8.82 -33.33
C ASN A 2 -27.90 -9.23 -33.66
N LEU A 3 -27.65 -10.49 -34.02
CA LEU A 3 -26.29 -10.99 -34.31
C LEU A 3 -25.59 -10.22 -35.45
N THR A 4 -26.36 -9.72 -36.41
CA THR A 4 -25.92 -8.86 -37.52
C THR A 4 -25.48 -7.48 -37.04
N SER A 5 -26.17 -6.87 -36.07
CA SER A 5 -25.75 -5.59 -35.49
C SER A 5 -24.46 -5.74 -34.66
N ILE A 6 -24.27 -6.88 -33.99
CA ILE A 6 -23.07 -7.19 -33.22
C ILE A 6 -21.87 -7.40 -34.15
N LYS A 7 -22.02 -8.19 -35.21
CA LYS A 7 -20.97 -8.37 -36.24
C LYS A 7 -20.59 -7.04 -36.89
N HIS A 8 -21.57 -6.25 -37.33
CA HIS A 8 -21.31 -4.93 -37.95
C HIS A 8 -20.54 -3.98 -37.01
N THR A 9 -20.91 -3.95 -35.72
CA THR A 9 -20.22 -3.11 -34.70
C THR A 9 -18.80 -3.61 -34.42
N LEU A 10 -18.58 -4.94 -34.40
CA LEU A 10 -17.25 -5.54 -34.24
C LEU A 10 -16.34 -5.26 -35.44
N TYR A 11 -16.82 -5.44 -36.67
CA TYR A 11 -16.06 -5.18 -37.89
C TYR A 11 -15.71 -3.69 -38.05
N ALA A 12 -16.65 -2.78 -37.73
CA ALA A 12 -16.40 -1.35 -37.76
C ALA A 12 -15.32 -0.93 -36.74
N ASN A 13 -15.35 -1.47 -35.53
CA ASN A 13 -14.34 -1.21 -34.50
C ASN A 13 -12.97 -1.81 -34.86
N LEU A 14 -12.93 -2.98 -35.49
CA LEU A 14 -11.67 -3.61 -35.93
C LEU A 14 -11.02 -2.82 -37.08
N ARG A 15 -11.80 -2.42 -38.09
CA ARG A 15 -11.32 -1.60 -39.22
C ARG A 15 -10.72 -0.28 -38.74
N GLN A 16 -11.33 0.33 -37.72
CA GLN A 16 -10.84 1.57 -37.12
C GLN A 16 -9.50 1.38 -36.39
N LYS A 17 -9.33 0.27 -35.65
CA LYS A 17 -8.06 -0.06 -34.98
C LYS A 17 -6.94 -0.33 -35.98
N VAL A 18 -7.24 -1.02 -37.08
CA VAL A 18 -6.26 -1.27 -38.16
C VAL A 18 -5.83 0.05 -38.82
N ARG A 19 -6.78 0.94 -39.14
CA ARG A 19 -6.46 2.28 -39.67
C ARG A 19 -5.59 3.08 -38.71
N PHE A 20 -5.87 3.01 -37.41
CA PHE A 20 -5.07 3.67 -36.38
C PHE A 20 -3.63 3.15 -36.36
N ALA A 21 -3.44 1.83 -36.38
CA ALA A 21 -2.11 1.22 -36.43
C ALA A 21 -1.34 1.60 -37.71
N ALA A 22 -2.01 1.58 -38.87
CA ALA A 22 -1.42 1.97 -40.15
C ALA A 22 -1.01 3.45 -40.17
N VAL A 23 -1.84 4.34 -39.64
CA VAL A 23 -1.50 5.77 -39.49
C VAL A 23 -0.34 5.98 -38.53
N GLY A 24 -0.23 5.16 -37.47
CA GLY A 24 0.93 5.16 -36.59
C GLY A 24 2.23 4.86 -37.34
N GLY A 25 2.24 3.79 -38.16
CA GLY A 25 3.39 3.43 -38.99
C GLY A 25 3.75 4.51 -40.01
N LEU A 26 2.73 5.05 -40.71
CA LEU A 26 2.92 6.14 -41.68
C LEU A 26 3.47 7.40 -41.00
N ASN A 27 2.97 7.74 -39.82
CA ASN A 27 3.43 8.90 -39.06
C ASN A 27 4.92 8.79 -38.72
N THR A 28 5.36 7.63 -38.24
CA THR A 28 6.78 7.40 -37.96
C THR A 28 7.64 7.54 -39.21
N ALA A 29 7.19 7.00 -40.36
CA ALA A 29 7.89 7.16 -41.63
C ALA A 29 7.98 8.65 -42.04
N VAL A 30 6.87 9.39 -41.98
CA VAL A 30 6.82 10.82 -42.33
C VAL A 30 7.73 11.64 -41.41
N SER A 31 7.71 11.41 -40.10
CA SER A 31 8.62 12.07 -39.16
C SER A 31 10.08 11.76 -39.46
N TYR A 32 10.40 10.51 -39.79
CA TYR A 32 11.78 10.11 -40.09
C TYR A 32 12.27 10.74 -41.40
N PHE A 33 11.46 10.70 -42.46
CA PHE A 33 11.80 11.38 -43.73
C PHE A 33 11.94 12.89 -43.54
N ALA A 34 11.04 13.52 -42.78
CA ALA A 34 11.14 14.94 -42.46
C ALA A 34 12.46 15.25 -41.72
N PHE A 35 12.87 14.39 -40.78
CA PHE A 35 14.14 14.53 -40.07
C PHE A 35 15.32 14.46 -41.03
N VAL A 36 15.38 13.45 -41.89
CA VAL A 36 16.49 13.27 -42.86
C VAL A 36 16.60 14.49 -43.77
N THR A 37 15.50 14.97 -44.34
CA THR A 37 15.49 16.12 -45.24
C THR A 37 15.89 17.43 -44.53
N LEU A 38 15.37 17.66 -43.32
CA LEU A 38 15.67 18.87 -42.55
C LEU A 38 17.12 18.87 -42.04
N TYR A 39 17.63 17.70 -41.66
CA TYR A 39 19.02 17.57 -41.21
C TYR A 39 20.00 17.89 -42.33
N GLN A 40 19.74 17.42 -43.55
CA GLN A 40 20.54 17.76 -44.73
C GLN A 40 20.58 19.26 -45.05
N GLN A 41 19.56 20.03 -44.65
CA GLN A 41 19.47 21.47 -44.94
C GLN A 41 19.99 22.36 -43.81
N LEU A 42 19.86 21.92 -42.56
CA LEU A 42 20.11 22.74 -41.37
C LEU A 42 21.43 22.40 -40.67
N ASP A 43 21.98 21.22 -40.97
CA ASP A 43 23.19 20.64 -40.36
C ASP A 43 23.21 20.63 -38.82
N ASN A 44 22.03 20.80 -38.20
CA ASN A 44 21.81 20.79 -36.77
C ASN A 44 20.75 19.72 -36.44
N TYR A 45 21.23 18.56 -35.97
CA TYR A 45 20.38 17.39 -35.74
C TYR A 45 19.31 17.62 -34.66
N ILE A 46 19.58 18.45 -33.64
CA ILE A 46 18.60 18.75 -32.58
C ILE A 46 17.45 19.56 -33.18
N LEU A 47 17.77 20.62 -33.91
CA LEU A 47 16.76 21.49 -34.52
C LEU A 47 15.95 20.74 -35.59
N ALA A 48 16.61 19.93 -36.41
CA ALA A 48 15.95 19.05 -37.39
C ALA A 48 15.01 18.05 -36.70
N SER A 49 15.42 17.45 -35.57
CA SER A 49 14.58 16.50 -34.81
C SER A 49 13.34 17.17 -34.21
N VAL A 50 13.47 18.39 -33.66
CA VAL A 50 12.33 19.13 -33.10
C VAL A 50 11.32 19.48 -34.19
N LEU A 51 11.79 20.00 -35.33
CA LEU A 51 10.92 20.35 -36.46
C LEU A 51 10.25 19.12 -37.08
N ALA A 52 10.99 18.02 -37.27
CA ALA A 52 10.45 16.76 -37.77
C ALA A 52 9.40 16.15 -36.83
N TYR A 53 9.60 16.28 -35.51
CA TYR A 53 8.61 15.88 -34.53
C TYR A 53 7.33 16.73 -34.63
N CYS A 54 7.46 18.06 -34.79
CA CYS A 54 6.31 18.94 -35.00
C CYS A 54 5.52 18.55 -36.27
N ILE A 55 6.20 18.25 -37.38
CA ILE A 55 5.59 17.77 -38.62
C ILE A 55 4.85 16.44 -38.39
N GLY A 56 5.46 15.52 -37.64
CA GLY A 56 4.82 14.27 -37.20
C GLY A 56 3.54 14.49 -36.42
N VAL A 57 3.59 15.32 -35.39
CA VAL A 57 2.40 15.64 -34.58
C VAL A 57 1.28 16.22 -35.44
N MET A 58 1.59 17.09 -36.42
CA MET A 58 0.60 17.62 -37.37
C MET A 58 0.04 16.55 -38.30
N CYS A 59 0.90 15.71 -38.88
CA CYS A 59 0.51 14.61 -39.76
C CYS A 59 -0.42 13.63 -39.02
N SER A 60 -0.01 13.20 -37.82
CA SER A 60 -0.78 12.36 -36.92
C SER A 60 -2.14 12.97 -36.61
N PHE A 61 -2.21 14.27 -36.30
CA PHE A 61 -3.48 14.94 -36.04
C PHE A 61 -4.42 14.91 -37.24
N LEU A 62 -3.93 15.27 -38.43
CA LEU A 62 -4.74 15.34 -39.65
C LEU A 62 -5.26 13.96 -40.07
N LEU A 63 -4.38 12.95 -40.07
CA LEU A 63 -4.73 11.58 -40.47
C LEU A 63 -5.65 10.89 -39.47
N ASN A 64 -5.40 11.05 -38.17
CA ASN A 64 -6.30 10.50 -37.16
C ASN A 64 -7.68 11.15 -37.28
N ARG A 65 -7.74 12.48 -37.40
CA ARG A 65 -8.99 13.22 -37.51
C ARG A 65 -9.81 12.86 -38.75
N GLY A 66 -9.18 12.89 -39.93
CA GLY A 66 -9.87 12.71 -41.21
C GLY A 66 -10.05 11.24 -41.62
N PHE A 67 -9.01 10.43 -41.49
CA PHE A 67 -8.98 9.06 -42.04
C PHE A 67 -9.36 7.98 -41.03
N VAL A 68 -8.89 8.07 -39.78
CA VAL A 68 -9.17 7.05 -38.75
C VAL A 68 -10.54 7.25 -38.12
N PHE A 69 -10.84 8.47 -37.67
CA PHE A 69 -12.04 8.77 -36.88
C PHE A 69 -13.14 9.49 -37.68
N ASN A 70 -12.83 10.02 -38.87
CA ASN A 70 -13.76 10.73 -39.77
C ASN A 70 -14.63 11.77 -39.04
N SER A 71 -13.99 12.66 -38.28
CA SER A 71 -14.66 13.64 -37.41
C SER A 71 -15.33 14.77 -38.20
N GLN A 72 -16.64 14.95 -38.03
CA GLN A 72 -17.39 16.07 -38.62
C GLN A 72 -17.24 17.40 -37.87
N HIS A 73 -16.64 17.42 -36.68
CA HIS A 73 -16.48 18.62 -35.85
C HIS A 73 -15.21 19.40 -36.24
N GLN A 74 -15.33 20.73 -36.39
CA GLN A 74 -14.39 21.49 -37.21
C GLN A 74 -13.27 22.26 -36.49
N LYS A 75 -13.39 22.64 -35.20
CA LYS A 75 -12.42 23.57 -34.57
C LYS A 75 -12.10 23.23 -33.10
N GLY A 76 -10.85 23.43 -32.69
CA GLY A 76 -10.41 23.37 -31.28
C GLY A 76 -10.00 21.99 -30.73
N GLN A 77 -9.83 20.96 -31.56
CA GLN A 77 -9.46 19.60 -31.11
C GLN A 77 -7.94 19.37 -30.96
N PHE A 78 -7.11 20.31 -31.43
CA PHE A 78 -5.66 20.15 -31.47
C PHE A 78 -4.99 20.17 -30.09
N ILE A 79 -5.36 21.10 -29.19
CA ILE A 79 -4.81 21.14 -27.82
C ILE A 79 -5.20 19.89 -27.01
N PRO A 80 -6.46 19.44 -26.99
CA PRO A 80 -6.81 18.15 -26.36
C PRO A 80 -6.01 16.97 -26.91
N PHE A 81 -5.72 16.97 -28.22
CA PHE A 81 -4.90 15.95 -28.85
C PHE A 81 -3.45 15.97 -28.33
N ILE A 82 -2.83 17.15 -28.19
CA ILE A 82 -1.51 17.28 -27.56
C ILE A 82 -1.53 16.77 -26.12
N LEU A 83 -2.53 17.16 -25.33
CA LEU A 83 -2.63 16.73 -23.93
C LEU A 83 -2.75 15.21 -23.79
N VAL A 84 -3.48 14.54 -24.69
CA VAL A 84 -3.54 13.07 -24.75
C VAL A 84 -2.17 12.48 -25.05
N ASN A 85 -1.44 13.03 -26.03
CA ASN A 85 -0.09 12.55 -26.35
C ASN A 85 0.88 12.71 -25.19
N LEU A 86 0.84 13.84 -24.48
CA LEU A 86 1.69 14.07 -23.30
C LEU A 86 1.33 13.11 -22.15
N ALA A 87 0.03 12.89 -21.89
CA ALA A 87 -0.41 11.91 -20.90
C ALA A 87 -0.01 10.48 -21.28
N SER A 88 -0.09 10.15 -22.58
CA SER A 88 0.33 8.86 -23.12
C SER A 88 1.83 8.65 -22.98
N LEU A 89 2.64 9.66 -23.30
CA LEU A 89 4.09 9.65 -23.11
C LEU A 89 4.42 9.41 -21.63
N GLY A 90 3.85 10.21 -20.72
CA GLY A 90 4.05 10.04 -19.29
C GLY A 90 3.67 8.65 -18.77
N ALA A 91 2.53 8.10 -19.22
CA ALA A 91 2.11 6.75 -18.85
C ALA A 91 3.05 5.66 -19.39
N SER A 92 3.52 5.81 -20.63
CA SER A 92 4.47 4.87 -21.25
C SER A 92 5.84 4.91 -20.58
N THR A 93 6.37 6.09 -20.28
CA THR A 93 7.64 6.25 -19.56
C THR A 93 7.55 5.69 -18.14
N LEU A 94 6.45 5.95 -17.43
CA LEU A 94 6.22 5.37 -16.10
C LEU A 94 6.15 3.83 -16.19
N THR A 95 5.45 3.29 -17.20
CA THR A 95 5.39 1.84 -17.41
C THR A 95 6.78 1.26 -17.64
N LEU A 96 7.60 1.91 -18.49
CA LEU A 96 8.96 1.46 -18.76
C LEU A 96 9.81 1.46 -17.49
N TYR A 97 9.75 2.55 -16.72
CA TYR A 97 10.46 2.68 -15.46
C TYR A 97 10.06 1.57 -14.48
N LEU A 98 8.75 1.31 -14.32
CA LEU A 98 8.26 0.24 -13.44
C LEU A 98 8.71 -1.15 -13.94
N LEU A 99 8.69 -1.42 -15.24
CA LEU A 99 9.11 -2.71 -15.77
C LEU A 99 10.63 -2.92 -15.61
N VAL A 100 11.44 -1.91 -15.92
CA VAL A 100 12.91 -2.04 -15.97
C VAL A 100 13.54 -1.88 -14.59
N THR A 101 13.19 -0.82 -13.87
CA THR A 101 13.82 -0.50 -12.58
C THR A 101 13.25 -1.36 -11.47
N GLU A 102 11.93 -1.53 -11.43
CA GLU A 102 11.23 -2.12 -10.28
C GLU A 102 10.98 -3.62 -10.43
N LEU A 103 10.71 -4.08 -11.65
CA LEU A 103 10.48 -5.49 -11.95
C LEU A 103 11.70 -6.18 -12.59
N HIS A 104 12.81 -5.44 -12.78
CA HIS A 104 14.05 -5.92 -13.38
C HIS A 104 13.87 -6.61 -14.74
N ILE A 105 12.82 -6.24 -15.48
CA ILE A 105 12.56 -6.74 -16.83
C ILE A 105 13.55 -6.08 -17.79
N ASN A 106 14.05 -6.85 -18.75
CA ASN A 106 14.93 -6.36 -19.80
C ASN A 106 14.33 -5.11 -20.50
N ALA A 107 15.15 -4.08 -20.70
CA ALA A 107 14.73 -2.79 -21.26
C ALA A 107 14.03 -2.90 -22.64
N TYR A 108 14.43 -3.83 -23.49
CA TYR A 108 13.78 -4.06 -24.78
C TYR A 108 12.36 -4.61 -24.62
N ILE A 109 12.16 -5.54 -23.69
CA ILE A 109 10.84 -6.11 -23.37
C ILE A 109 9.97 -5.05 -22.66
N GLY A 110 10.55 -4.30 -21.73
CA GLY A 110 9.88 -3.18 -21.06
C GLY A 110 9.40 -2.11 -22.05
N GLN A 111 10.23 -1.78 -23.03
CA GLN A 111 9.90 -0.82 -24.08
C GLN A 111 8.76 -1.32 -24.97
N PHE A 112 8.77 -2.61 -25.34
CA PHE A 112 7.69 -3.22 -26.11
C PHE A 112 6.33 -3.04 -25.40
N PHE A 113 6.21 -3.41 -24.12
CA PHE A 113 4.95 -3.24 -23.37
C PHE A 113 4.55 -1.77 -23.18
N SER A 114 5.52 -0.88 -22.98
CA SER A 114 5.27 0.56 -22.83
C SER A 114 4.68 1.19 -24.09
N ILE A 115 5.10 0.71 -25.27
CA ILE A 115 4.50 1.10 -26.57
C ILE A 115 3.02 0.69 -26.63
N PHE A 116 2.64 -0.51 -26.15
CA PHE A 116 1.23 -0.91 -26.12
C PHE A 116 0.38 -0.03 -25.21
N VAL A 117 0.89 0.33 -24.02
CA VAL A 117 0.20 1.26 -23.11
C VAL A 117 -0.03 2.61 -23.80
N SER A 118 1.00 3.15 -24.45
CA SER A 118 0.89 4.39 -25.21
C SER A 118 -0.14 4.28 -26.34
N MET A 119 -0.12 3.19 -27.10
CA MET A 119 -1.03 2.94 -28.21
C MET A 119 -2.49 2.90 -27.75
N ILE A 120 -2.78 2.21 -26.64
CA ILE A 120 -4.13 2.10 -26.07
C ILE A 120 -4.61 3.47 -25.58
N MET A 121 -3.77 4.19 -24.84
CA MET A 121 -4.05 5.53 -24.32
C MET A 121 -4.37 6.52 -25.46
N ASN A 122 -3.51 6.56 -26.48
CA ASN A 122 -3.71 7.41 -27.65
C ASN A 122 -4.99 7.05 -28.42
N TYR A 123 -5.26 5.76 -28.67
CA TYR A 123 -6.49 5.35 -29.36
C TYR A 123 -7.75 5.79 -28.59
N ILE A 124 -7.83 5.52 -27.29
CA ILE A 124 -8.99 5.87 -26.46
C ILE A 124 -9.14 7.39 -26.38
N GLY A 125 -8.03 8.11 -26.19
CA GLY A 125 -8.02 9.56 -26.11
C GLY A 125 -8.49 10.21 -27.42
N TYR A 126 -7.94 9.78 -28.55
CA TYR A 126 -8.34 10.29 -29.87
C TYR A 126 -9.77 9.92 -30.20
N GLN A 127 -10.22 8.71 -29.87
CA GLN A 127 -11.61 8.31 -30.04
C GLN A 127 -12.55 9.26 -29.30
N ARG A 128 -12.23 9.62 -28.05
CA ARG A 128 -13.03 10.57 -27.28
C ARG A 128 -12.99 11.99 -27.87
N ILE A 129 -11.84 12.45 -28.32
CA ILE A 129 -11.69 13.80 -28.91
C ILE A 129 -12.45 13.92 -30.23
N PHE A 130 -12.24 12.97 -31.13
CA PHE A 130 -12.72 13.05 -32.52
C PHE A 130 -14.14 12.51 -32.70
N LYS A 131 -14.61 11.52 -31.91
CA LYS A 131 -16.01 11.06 -31.97
C LYS A 131 -16.94 11.81 -31.03
N ASN A 132 -16.52 12.13 -29.80
CA ASN A 132 -17.39 12.78 -28.82
C ASN A 132 -17.25 14.32 -28.83
N GLY A 133 -16.50 14.89 -29.79
CA GLY A 133 -16.43 16.33 -30.02
C GLY A 133 -15.77 17.13 -28.90
N ILE A 134 -14.88 16.53 -28.09
CA ILE A 134 -14.18 17.25 -27.03
C ILE A 134 -13.23 18.30 -27.66
N SER A 135 -13.64 19.56 -27.60
CA SER A 135 -12.86 20.70 -28.07
C SER A 135 -12.27 21.49 -26.89
N LEU A 136 -11.28 22.34 -27.16
CA LEU A 136 -10.76 23.30 -26.18
C LEU A 136 -11.91 24.13 -25.60
N LYS A 137 -12.87 24.58 -26.42
CA LYS A 137 -14.05 25.31 -25.96
C LYS A 137 -14.91 24.46 -25.02
N THR A 138 -15.07 23.16 -25.27
CA THR A 138 -15.82 22.26 -24.36
C THR A 138 -15.08 21.99 -23.05
N LEU A 139 -13.73 21.91 -23.11
CA LEU A 139 -12.87 21.76 -21.93
C LEU A 139 -12.85 23.05 -21.10
N THR A 140 -12.59 24.19 -21.73
CA THR A 140 -12.61 25.49 -21.08
C THR A 140 -14.01 25.84 -20.62
N GLN A 141 -15.07 25.57 -21.38
CA GLN A 141 -16.46 25.77 -20.94
C GLN A 141 -16.85 24.83 -19.80
N ARG A 142 -16.38 23.58 -19.74
CA ARG A 142 -16.51 22.75 -18.53
C ARG A 142 -15.74 23.31 -17.33
N PHE A 143 -14.59 23.93 -17.56
CA PHE A 143 -13.78 24.56 -16.51
C PHE A 143 -14.31 25.94 -16.11
N THR A 144 -14.87 26.74 -17.01
CA THR A 144 -15.41 28.09 -16.76
C THR A 144 -16.84 28.04 -16.30
N ASP A 145 -17.70 27.17 -16.85
CA ASP A 145 -18.99 26.84 -16.22
C ASP A 145 -18.71 26.15 -14.89
N GLY A 146 -17.68 25.30 -14.77
CA GLY A 146 -17.23 24.71 -13.51
C GLY A 146 -16.63 25.69 -12.50
N ALA A 147 -16.04 26.79 -12.95
CA ALA A 147 -15.44 27.84 -12.11
C ALA A 147 -16.44 28.94 -11.75
N GLN A 148 -17.36 29.32 -12.66
CA GLN A 148 -18.51 30.18 -12.35
C GLN A 148 -19.56 29.45 -11.50
N THR A 149 -19.63 28.12 -11.58
CA THR A 149 -20.45 27.28 -10.67
C THR A 149 -19.65 26.56 -9.60
N MET A 150 -18.40 26.98 -9.32
CA MET A 150 -17.77 26.62 -8.06
C MET A 150 -18.53 27.37 -6.96
N LYS A 151 -19.63 26.75 -6.47
CA LYS A 151 -20.19 27.11 -5.17
C LYS A 151 -19.02 27.21 -4.21
N LEU A 152 -18.89 28.32 -3.48
CA LEU A 152 -17.80 28.59 -2.52
C LEU A 152 -17.44 27.34 -1.67
N SER A 153 -18.46 26.54 -1.33
CA SER A 153 -18.34 25.24 -0.65
C SER A 153 -17.47 24.18 -1.36
N SER A 154 -17.48 24.12 -2.69
CA SER A 154 -16.70 23.15 -3.48
C SER A 154 -15.22 23.57 -3.56
N GLY A 155 -14.95 24.87 -3.68
CA GLY A 155 -13.59 25.40 -3.61
C GLY A 155 -12.95 25.16 -2.24
N ILE A 156 -13.69 25.45 -1.15
CA ILE A 156 -13.24 25.16 0.22
C ILE A 156 -12.94 23.66 0.40
N ARG A 157 -13.83 22.77 -0.07
CA ARG A 157 -13.59 21.31 0.01
C ARG A 157 -12.33 20.89 -0.75
N ALA A 158 -12.08 21.47 -1.92
CA ALA A 158 -10.89 21.15 -2.71
C ALA A 158 -9.61 21.60 -1.99
N ILE A 159 -9.58 22.81 -1.44
CA ILE A 159 -8.43 23.33 -0.68
C ILE A 159 -8.16 22.46 0.55
N LEU A 160 -9.20 22.17 1.35
CA LEU A 160 -9.10 21.30 2.52
C LEU A 160 -8.62 19.89 2.14
N PHE A 161 -9.11 19.36 1.02
CA PHE A 161 -8.70 18.07 0.53
C PHE A 161 -7.24 18.07 0.11
N LEU A 162 -6.78 19.08 -0.62
CA LEU A 162 -5.38 19.21 -1.02
C LEU A 162 -4.46 19.33 0.20
N ALA A 163 -4.86 20.07 1.24
CA ALA A 163 -4.13 20.14 2.49
C ALA A 163 -4.04 18.77 3.19
N CYS A 164 -5.18 18.07 3.33
CA CYS A 164 -5.19 16.72 3.91
C CYS A 164 -4.39 15.71 3.09
N LEU A 165 -4.45 15.81 1.76
CA LEU A 165 -3.70 14.98 0.82
C LEU A 165 -2.20 15.23 0.98
N ALA A 166 -1.76 16.48 1.06
CA ALA A 166 -0.35 16.83 1.26
C ALA A 166 0.20 16.24 2.57
N VAL A 167 -0.55 16.36 3.67
CA VAL A 167 -0.20 15.73 4.96
C VAL A 167 -0.12 14.20 4.83
N THR A 168 -1.10 13.60 4.15
CA THR A 168 -1.14 12.15 3.94
C THR A 168 0.05 11.67 3.11
N LEU A 169 0.38 12.37 2.02
CA LEU A 169 1.53 12.04 1.16
C LEU A 169 2.85 12.18 1.91
N HIS A 170 2.99 13.20 2.77
CA HIS A 170 4.15 13.34 3.64
C HIS A 170 4.28 12.17 4.63
N ASN A 171 3.17 11.73 5.23
CA ASN A 171 3.15 10.56 6.10
C ASN A 171 3.50 9.26 5.37
N ILE A 172 3.03 9.08 4.13
CA ILE A 172 3.38 7.93 3.30
C ILE A 172 4.87 7.93 2.97
N TYR A 173 5.42 9.09 2.57
CA TYR A 173 6.83 9.25 2.26
C TYR A 173 7.73 8.94 3.46
N THR A 174 7.37 9.46 4.64
CA THR A 174 8.13 9.22 5.87
C THR A 174 7.96 7.81 6.44
N SER A 175 6.94 7.06 6.01
CA SER A 175 6.68 5.69 6.47
C SER A 175 7.85 4.73 6.20
N VAL A 176 8.49 4.79 5.03
CA VAL A 176 9.60 3.88 4.68
C VAL A 176 10.81 4.70 4.18
N LEU A 177 11.12 5.79 4.89
CA LEU A 177 12.20 6.69 4.50
C LEU A 177 13.59 6.03 4.64
N ILE A 178 13.81 5.27 5.72
CA ILE A 178 15.15 4.78 6.07
C ILE A 178 15.25 3.27 5.90
N ASN A 179 14.55 2.49 6.73
CA ASN A 179 14.56 1.03 6.69
C ASN A 179 13.15 0.47 6.85
N ILE A 180 12.87 -0.57 6.07
CA ILE A 180 11.81 -1.54 6.37
C ILE A 180 12.17 -2.39 7.60
N ALA A 181 11.22 -3.20 8.04
CA ALA A 181 11.48 -4.14 9.12
C ALA A 181 12.60 -5.13 8.76
N HIS A 182 13.32 -5.58 9.78
CA HIS A 182 14.49 -6.45 9.66
C HIS A 182 14.18 -7.83 9.08
N ASP A 183 12.97 -8.30 9.29
CA ASP A 183 12.42 -9.56 8.79
C ASP A 183 11.43 -9.29 7.65
N ALA A 184 11.73 -8.33 6.79
CA ALA A 184 10.99 -8.09 5.55
C ALA A 184 11.48 -9.00 4.41
N LEU A 185 10.64 -9.20 3.39
CA LEU A 185 10.91 -10.15 2.29
C LEU A 185 12.26 -9.97 1.60
N PRO A 186 12.78 -8.74 1.32
CA PRO A 186 14.06 -8.56 0.64
C PRO A 186 15.26 -9.08 1.43
N TYR A 187 15.10 -9.28 2.74
CA TYR A 187 16.17 -9.69 3.65
C TYR A 187 16.14 -11.18 3.97
N MET A 188 15.16 -11.91 3.44
CA MET A 188 15.00 -13.35 3.66
C MET A 188 15.67 -14.15 2.55
N ALA A 189 16.37 -15.22 2.93
CA ALA A 189 16.80 -16.23 1.97
C ALA A 189 15.61 -17.03 1.42
N HIS A 190 14.72 -17.47 2.32
CA HIS A 190 13.55 -18.29 2.00
C HIS A 190 12.35 -17.87 2.86
N TYR A 191 11.13 -18.22 2.41
CA TYR A 191 9.89 -17.92 3.13
C TYR A 191 9.24 -19.16 3.80
N SER A 192 9.89 -20.33 3.72
CA SER A 192 9.38 -21.59 4.29
C SER A 192 9.02 -21.46 5.78
N ASP A 193 9.92 -20.90 6.58
CA ASP A 193 9.74 -20.82 8.03
C ASP A 193 8.57 -19.92 8.44
N LYS A 194 8.36 -18.82 7.71
CA LYS A 194 7.20 -17.94 7.90
C LYS A 194 5.92 -18.58 7.38
N PHE A 195 6.01 -19.38 6.32
CA PHE A 195 4.87 -20.13 5.82
C PHE A 195 4.42 -21.19 6.82
N THR A 196 5.32 -22.03 7.33
CA THR A 196 5.01 -23.11 8.28
C THR A 196 4.56 -22.58 9.64
N SER A 197 5.01 -21.37 10.03
CA SER A 197 4.60 -20.76 11.31
C SER A 197 3.40 -19.82 11.26
N GLU A 198 3.10 -19.20 10.11
CA GLU A 198 2.00 -18.22 10.00
C GLU A 198 0.90 -18.58 8.99
N GLY A 199 1.07 -19.64 8.19
CA GLY A 199 0.07 -20.11 7.22
C GLY A 199 -0.13 -19.22 5.99
N ARG A 200 0.80 -18.30 5.74
CA ARG A 200 0.69 -17.27 4.68
C ARG A 200 1.13 -17.78 3.31
N TRP A 201 0.42 -18.75 2.77
CA TRP A 201 0.82 -19.45 1.54
C TRP A 201 0.83 -18.57 0.28
N ILE A 202 0.04 -17.49 0.19
CA ILE A 202 0.13 -16.57 -0.96
C ILE A 202 1.46 -15.85 -0.93
N ASN A 203 1.89 -15.35 0.23
CA ASN A 203 3.19 -14.69 0.37
C ASN A 203 4.34 -15.65 0.06
N PHE A 204 4.20 -16.93 0.38
CA PHE A 204 5.13 -17.99 -0.04
C PHE A 204 5.17 -18.12 -1.57
N ALA A 205 4.01 -18.22 -2.22
CA ALA A 205 3.91 -18.38 -3.67
C ALA A 205 4.44 -17.17 -4.45
N VAL A 206 4.19 -15.95 -3.97
CA VAL A 206 4.64 -14.71 -4.62
C VAL A 206 5.99 -14.21 -4.11
N PHE A 207 6.67 -14.97 -3.24
CA PHE A 207 7.93 -14.56 -2.61
C PHE A 207 9.00 -14.15 -3.63
N PRO A 208 9.28 -14.91 -4.72
CA PRO A 208 10.35 -14.55 -5.67
C PRO A 208 10.14 -13.20 -6.36
N ILE A 209 8.88 -12.79 -6.54
CA ILE A 209 8.53 -11.52 -7.17
C ILE A 209 8.46 -10.42 -6.11
N SER A 210 7.93 -10.73 -4.93
CA SER A 210 7.66 -9.74 -3.88
C SER A 210 8.92 -9.32 -3.13
N SER A 211 9.95 -10.17 -3.06
CA SER A 211 11.23 -9.85 -2.43
C SER A 211 12.09 -8.89 -3.28
N SER A 212 11.88 -8.83 -4.59
CA SER A 212 12.60 -7.92 -5.49
C SER A 212 11.93 -6.55 -5.64
N LEU A 213 10.69 -6.39 -5.16
CA LEU A 213 9.99 -5.11 -5.27
C LEU A 213 10.64 -4.04 -4.40
N ASN A 214 10.73 -2.82 -4.94
CA ASN A 214 11.16 -1.67 -4.17
C ASN A 214 10.25 -1.45 -2.96
N PRO A 215 10.81 -1.34 -1.75
CA PRO A 215 10.02 -1.19 -0.53
C PRO A 215 9.17 0.08 -0.46
N GLN A 216 9.68 1.20 -0.97
CA GLN A 216 8.97 2.48 -0.99
C GLN A 216 7.78 2.43 -1.94
N LEU A 217 7.95 1.84 -3.13
CA LEU A 217 6.86 1.62 -4.08
C LEU A 217 5.80 0.68 -3.49
N ALA A 218 6.20 -0.45 -2.91
CA ALA A 218 5.29 -1.39 -2.26
C ALA A 218 4.50 -0.71 -1.13
N ASN A 219 5.14 0.15 -0.34
CA ASN A 219 4.49 0.94 0.72
C ASN A 219 3.47 1.93 0.15
N ALA A 220 3.83 2.69 -0.89
CA ALA A 220 2.92 3.62 -1.55
C ALA A 220 1.69 2.89 -2.13
N LEU A 221 1.89 1.72 -2.76
CA LEU A 221 0.81 0.89 -3.27
C LEU A 221 -0.08 0.34 -2.15
N CYS A 222 0.49 -0.10 -1.01
CA CYS A 222 -0.29 -0.52 0.15
C CYS A 222 -1.25 0.58 0.64
N PHE A 223 -0.74 1.80 0.81
CA PHE A 223 -1.56 2.95 1.19
C PHE A 223 -2.63 3.29 0.14
N LEU A 224 -2.28 3.25 -1.15
CA LEU A 224 -3.23 3.46 -2.25
C LEU A 224 -4.39 2.46 -2.18
N PHE A 225 -4.10 1.16 -2.04
CA PHE A 225 -5.12 0.12 -2.02
C PHE A 225 -5.99 0.16 -0.74
N ILE A 226 -5.41 0.48 0.42
CA ILE A 226 -6.20 0.74 1.64
C ILE A 226 -7.07 1.99 1.51
N GLY A 227 -6.57 3.05 0.88
CA GLY A 227 -7.35 4.23 0.53
C GLY A 227 -8.52 3.89 -0.39
N MET A 228 -8.28 3.07 -1.42
CA MET A 228 -9.33 2.57 -2.32
C MET A 228 -10.38 1.72 -1.58
N PHE A 229 -9.96 0.85 -0.66
CA PHE A 229 -10.87 0.12 0.23
C PHE A 229 -11.75 1.06 1.04
N GLY A 230 -11.15 2.04 1.74
CA GLY A 230 -11.89 3.05 2.50
C GLY A 230 -12.86 3.86 1.63
N TYR A 231 -12.42 4.28 0.44
CA TYR A 231 -13.26 4.96 -0.53
C TYR A 231 -14.48 4.12 -0.92
N ASN A 232 -14.29 2.85 -1.27
CA ASN A 232 -15.37 1.95 -1.69
C ASN A 232 -16.38 1.67 -0.56
N VAL A 233 -15.90 1.52 0.68
CA VAL A 233 -16.73 1.39 1.89
C VAL A 233 -17.53 2.67 2.13
N SER A 234 -16.93 3.85 2.01
CA SER A 234 -17.67 5.10 2.13
C SER A 234 -18.73 5.24 1.02
N ARG A 235 -18.40 4.85 -0.21
CA ARG A 235 -19.31 4.90 -1.36
C ARG A 235 -20.52 3.99 -1.24
N SER A 236 -20.49 2.95 -0.39
CA SER A 236 -21.71 2.18 -0.07
C SER A 236 -22.68 2.94 0.81
N LEU A 237 -22.17 3.79 1.70
CA LEU A 237 -22.97 4.47 2.72
C LEU A 237 -23.38 5.87 2.29
N SER A 238 -22.61 6.50 1.40
CA SER A 238 -22.86 7.86 0.92
C SER A 238 -22.63 8.01 -0.58
N ARG A 239 -23.52 8.77 -1.24
CA ARG A 239 -23.37 9.17 -2.64
C ARG A 239 -22.40 10.34 -2.83
N ASP A 240 -21.89 10.95 -1.77
CA ASP A 240 -20.93 12.05 -1.84
C ASP A 240 -19.49 11.53 -2.11
N ARG A 241 -18.90 11.96 -3.22
CA ARG A 241 -17.54 11.56 -3.63
C ARG A 241 -16.45 12.26 -2.82
N TRP A 242 -16.69 13.51 -2.41
CA TRP A 242 -15.74 14.25 -1.59
C TRP A 242 -15.63 13.62 -0.21
N LEU A 243 -16.78 13.30 0.40
CA LEU A 243 -16.81 12.59 1.68
C LEU A 243 -16.03 11.26 1.62
N ALA A 244 -16.23 10.49 0.54
CA ALA A 244 -15.50 9.24 0.35
C ALA A 244 -13.99 9.44 0.21
N ALA A 245 -13.55 10.53 -0.43
CA ALA A 245 -12.14 10.87 -0.55
C ALA A 245 -11.54 11.29 0.80
N PHE A 246 -12.23 12.13 1.59
CA PHE A 246 -11.79 12.46 2.96
C PHE A 246 -11.77 11.24 3.89
N PHE A 247 -12.76 10.36 3.78
CA PHE A 247 -12.79 9.12 4.53
C PHE A 247 -11.60 8.22 4.16
N ALA A 248 -11.28 8.09 2.86
CA ALA A 248 -10.10 7.36 2.40
C ALA A 248 -8.80 7.94 3.00
N LEU A 249 -8.61 9.26 2.98
CA LEU A 249 -7.45 9.90 3.61
C LEU A 249 -7.42 9.66 5.13
N THR A 250 -8.57 9.69 5.80
CA THR A 250 -8.67 9.40 7.24
C THR A 250 -8.22 7.96 7.52
N VAL A 251 -8.70 6.99 6.73
CA VAL A 251 -8.29 5.57 6.85
C VAL A 251 -6.79 5.41 6.61
N MET A 252 -6.23 6.08 5.60
CA MET A 252 -4.80 6.03 5.31
C MET A 252 -3.93 6.62 6.43
N ASN A 253 -4.45 7.57 7.21
CA ASN A 253 -3.75 8.16 8.36
C ASN A 253 -3.99 7.40 9.67
N ILE A 254 -4.66 6.24 9.66
CA ILE A 254 -4.72 5.40 10.86
C ILE A 254 -3.30 4.90 11.17
N PRO A 255 -2.73 5.23 12.36
CA PRO A 255 -1.30 5.01 12.65
C PRO A 255 -0.89 3.53 12.60
N TYR A 256 -1.82 2.62 12.86
CA TYR A 256 -1.57 1.19 12.74
C TYR A 256 -1.15 0.75 11.34
N TYR A 257 -1.61 1.41 10.28
CA TYR A 257 -1.17 1.08 8.92
C TYR A 257 0.30 1.42 8.70
N THR A 258 0.80 2.56 9.19
CA THR A 258 2.23 2.89 9.05
C THR A 258 3.11 1.92 9.85
N MET A 259 2.62 1.39 10.97
CA MET A 259 3.31 0.33 11.71
C MET A 259 3.34 -0.98 10.91
N LEU A 260 2.23 -1.31 10.26
CA LEU A 260 2.07 -2.53 9.49
C LEU A 260 2.91 -2.47 8.20
N PHE A 261 2.91 -1.34 7.50
CA PHE A 261 3.64 -1.14 6.24
C PHE A 261 5.15 -0.96 6.39
N LYS A 262 5.71 -1.28 7.56
CA LYS A 262 7.13 -1.65 7.67
C LYS A 262 7.44 -2.99 6.99
N TRP A 263 6.42 -3.80 6.70
CA TRP A 263 6.49 -5.03 5.87
C TRP A 263 5.65 -4.91 4.58
N PRO A 264 5.88 -3.89 3.74
CA PRO A 264 4.92 -3.53 2.70
C PRO A 264 4.74 -4.64 1.65
N MET A 265 5.81 -5.33 1.26
CA MET A 265 5.75 -6.40 0.26
C MET A 265 4.94 -7.63 0.74
N THR A 266 5.00 -7.95 2.04
CA THR A 266 4.19 -9.03 2.64
C THR A 266 2.70 -8.70 2.67
N LEU A 267 2.36 -7.42 2.68
CA LEU A 267 0.98 -6.94 2.87
C LEU A 267 0.31 -6.50 1.58
N LEU A 268 1.10 -6.17 0.57
CA LEU A 268 0.64 -5.69 -0.72
C LEU A 268 -0.43 -6.61 -1.34
N PRO A 269 -0.28 -7.95 -1.38
CA PRO A 269 -1.34 -8.84 -1.89
C PRO A 269 -2.66 -8.69 -1.12
N GLY A 270 -2.61 -8.63 0.21
CA GLY A 270 -3.79 -8.46 1.06
C GLY A 270 -4.47 -7.10 0.87
N CYS A 271 -3.69 -6.03 0.72
CA CYS A 271 -4.21 -4.68 0.42
C CYS A 271 -4.93 -4.65 -0.94
N ILE A 272 -4.34 -5.25 -1.98
CA ILE A 272 -4.96 -5.40 -3.31
C ILE A 272 -6.29 -6.14 -3.18
N MET A 273 -6.32 -7.25 -2.45
CA MET A 273 -7.53 -8.06 -2.24
C MET A 273 -8.65 -7.27 -1.56
N LEU A 274 -8.35 -6.51 -0.49
CA LEU A 274 -9.34 -5.65 0.17
C LEU A 274 -9.95 -4.63 -0.80
N ALA A 275 -9.10 -3.99 -1.62
CA ALA A 275 -9.59 -3.06 -2.63
C ALA A 275 -10.46 -3.75 -3.70
N LEU A 276 -10.07 -4.93 -4.16
CA LEU A 276 -10.83 -5.70 -5.15
C LEU A 276 -12.16 -6.20 -4.58
N PHE A 277 -12.18 -6.79 -3.38
CA PHE A 277 -13.42 -7.27 -2.75
C PHE A 277 -14.40 -6.14 -2.47
N SER A 278 -13.91 -4.98 -2.00
CA SER A 278 -14.77 -3.81 -1.79
C SER A 278 -15.36 -3.26 -3.10
N TYR A 279 -14.63 -3.35 -4.21
CA TYR A 279 -15.11 -2.94 -5.53
C TYR A 279 -16.12 -3.94 -6.13
N TYR A 280 -15.82 -5.24 -6.05
CA TYR A 280 -16.61 -6.32 -6.64
C TYR A 280 -17.68 -6.93 -5.73
N ARG A 281 -17.97 -6.29 -4.58
CA ARG A 281 -18.93 -6.76 -3.56
C ARG A 281 -20.31 -7.22 -4.06
N ASN A 282 -20.78 -6.66 -5.18
CA ASN A 282 -22.10 -6.93 -5.75
C ASN A 282 -22.08 -7.99 -6.87
N ARG A 283 -20.90 -8.52 -7.23
CA ARG A 283 -20.76 -9.51 -8.31
C ARG A 283 -20.87 -10.96 -7.81
N LEU A 284 -20.62 -11.19 -6.53
CA LEU A 284 -20.65 -12.49 -5.89
C LEU A 284 -21.70 -12.51 -4.79
N SER A 285 -22.21 -13.70 -4.48
CA SER A 285 -23.05 -13.90 -3.29
C SER A 285 -22.24 -13.58 -2.02
N ILE A 286 -22.90 -13.09 -0.98
CA ILE A 286 -22.25 -12.79 0.30
C ILE A 286 -21.52 -14.02 0.88
N PRO A 287 -22.13 -15.21 0.97
CA PRO A 287 -21.43 -16.41 1.45
C PRO A 287 -20.18 -16.71 0.63
N SER A 288 -20.29 -16.73 -0.71
CA SER A 288 -19.15 -17.00 -1.59
C SER A 288 -18.03 -15.98 -1.39
N MET A 289 -18.37 -14.68 -1.28
CA MET A 289 -17.38 -13.64 -1.02
C MET A 289 -16.67 -13.86 0.31
N LEU A 290 -17.40 -14.15 1.39
CA LEU A 290 -16.83 -14.33 2.72
C LEU A 290 -15.94 -15.58 2.80
N LEU A 291 -16.31 -16.67 2.13
CA LEU A 291 -15.47 -17.88 2.05
C LEU A 291 -14.21 -17.63 1.23
N ILE A 292 -14.33 -17.07 0.02
CA ILE A 292 -13.20 -16.76 -0.86
C ILE A 292 -12.24 -15.77 -0.19
N ALA A 293 -12.77 -14.69 0.38
CA ALA A 293 -11.95 -13.71 1.10
C ALA A 293 -11.30 -14.32 2.34
N GLY A 294 -11.95 -15.29 3.00
CA GLY A 294 -11.39 -16.02 4.14
C GLY A 294 -10.13 -16.76 3.74
N VAL A 295 -10.20 -17.53 2.66
CA VAL A 295 -9.05 -18.28 2.11
C VAL A 295 -7.93 -17.33 1.66
N LEU A 296 -8.26 -16.29 0.90
CA LEU A 296 -7.27 -15.40 0.28
C LEU A 296 -6.62 -14.40 1.27
N LEU A 297 -7.39 -13.84 2.21
CA LEU A 297 -6.86 -12.90 3.20
C LEU A 297 -6.14 -13.62 4.35
N PHE A 298 -6.58 -14.83 4.73
CA PHE A 298 -5.82 -15.64 5.67
C PHE A 298 -4.42 -15.97 5.11
N ALA A 299 -4.34 -16.25 3.81
CA ALA A 299 -3.11 -16.55 3.10
C ALA A 299 -2.09 -15.39 3.01
N THR A 300 -2.50 -14.16 3.33
CA THR A 300 -1.67 -12.96 3.21
C THR A 300 -1.48 -12.31 4.57
N TYR A 301 -2.53 -11.72 5.13
CA TYR A 301 -2.56 -11.16 6.46
C TYR A 301 -3.96 -11.35 7.07
N PRO A 302 -4.15 -12.35 7.96
CA PRO A 302 -5.46 -12.75 8.45
C PRO A 302 -6.30 -11.62 9.05
N ALA A 303 -5.67 -10.61 9.66
CA ALA A 303 -6.42 -9.53 10.28
C ALA A 303 -7.18 -8.63 9.29
N PHE A 304 -6.79 -8.61 8.01
CA PHE A 304 -7.58 -7.94 6.97
C PHE A 304 -8.93 -8.61 6.72
N TYR A 305 -9.07 -9.90 7.02
CA TYR A 305 -10.37 -10.56 6.92
C TYR A 305 -11.40 -9.97 7.89
N PHE A 306 -10.95 -9.45 9.04
CA PHE A 306 -11.84 -8.92 10.05
C PHE A 306 -12.57 -7.63 9.64
N VAL A 307 -12.11 -6.92 8.60
CA VAL A 307 -12.78 -5.70 8.12
C VAL A 307 -13.82 -5.96 7.02
N MET A 308 -13.99 -7.21 6.58
CA MET A 308 -14.98 -7.60 5.56
C MET A 308 -16.43 -7.17 5.86
N PRO A 309 -16.92 -7.18 7.12
CA PRO A 309 -18.27 -6.70 7.43
C PRO A 309 -18.55 -5.26 6.97
N LEU A 310 -17.53 -4.40 6.94
CA LEU A 310 -17.68 -3.00 6.52
C LEU A 310 -18.10 -2.84 5.06
N ILE A 311 -17.73 -3.78 4.20
CA ILE A 311 -18.08 -3.75 2.77
C ILE A 311 -19.60 -3.91 2.58
N TYR A 312 -20.25 -4.61 3.52
CA TYR A 312 -21.67 -4.97 3.50
C TYR A 312 -22.52 -4.22 4.54
N ILE A 313 -21.93 -3.36 5.37
CA ILE A 313 -22.64 -2.68 6.46
C ILE A 313 -23.86 -1.86 5.98
N ALA A 314 -23.78 -1.25 4.80
CA ALA A 314 -24.89 -0.52 4.20
C ALA A 314 -26.08 -1.42 3.85
N HIS A 315 -25.83 -2.68 3.50
CA HIS A 315 -26.87 -3.67 3.26
C HIS A 315 -27.39 -4.24 4.58
N LEU A 316 -26.49 -4.61 5.49
CA LEU A 316 -26.81 -5.32 6.73
C LEU A 316 -27.62 -4.50 7.73
N LYS A 317 -27.41 -3.18 7.80
CA LYS A 317 -28.11 -2.30 8.75
C LYS A 317 -29.63 -2.33 8.61
N ASP A 318 -30.14 -2.60 7.41
CA ASP A 318 -31.57 -2.61 7.09
C ASP A 318 -32.17 -4.04 7.12
N ARG A 319 -31.36 -5.07 7.39
CA ARG A 319 -31.78 -6.48 7.42
C ARG A 319 -32.30 -6.92 8.79
N SER A 320 -32.92 -8.10 8.84
CA SER A 320 -33.37 -8.69 10.11
C SER A 320 -32.19 -9.12 10.98
N TYR A 321 -32.39 -9.27 12.30
CA TYR A 321 -31.35 -9.81 13.19
C TYR A 321 -30.95 -11.24 12.80
N LYS A 322 -31.90 -12.02 12.26
CA LYS A 322 -31.63 -13.37 11.73
C LYS A 322 -30.67 -13.32 10.55
N ASP A 323 -30.88 -12.42 9.60
CA ASP A 323 -29.96 -12.25 8.45
C ASP A 323 -28.56 -11.82 8.91
N ILE A 324 -28.47 -10.92 9.89
CA ILE A 324 -27.18 -10.49 10.46
C ILE A 324 -26.48 -11.68 11.13
N MET A 325 -27.20 -12.51 11.90
CA MET A 325 -26.62 -13.71 12.50
C MET A 325 -26.11 -14.68 11.43
N VAL A 326 -26.89 -14.93 10.36
CA VAL A 326 -26.45 -15.76 9.23
C VAL A 326 -25.20 -15.18 8.56
N PHE A 327 -25.13 -13.85 8.39
CA PHE A 327 -23.93 -13.18 7.90
C PHE A 327 -22.72 -13.45 8.81
N MET A 328 -22.89 -13.30 10.14
CA MET A 328 -21.80 -13.53 11.11
C MET A 328 -21.32 -14.99 11.09
N LEU A 329 -22.23 -15.96 10.92
CA LEU A 329 -21.87 -17.37 10.77
C LEU A 329 -21.05 -17.62 9.51
N TRP A 330 -21.44 -17.05 8.36
CA TRP A 330 -20.64 -17.15 7.13
C TRP A 330 -19.28 -16.47 7.24
N TRP A 331 -19.22 -15.34 7.95
CA TRP A 331 -17.99 -14.63 8.21
C TRP A 331 -17.05 -15.47 9.10
N ALA A 332 -17.56 -16.05 10.19
CA ALA A 332 -16.78 -16.99 11.00
C ALA A 332 -16.33 -18.22 10.19
N ALA A 333 -17.23 -18.80 9.39
CA ALA A 333 -16.92 -19.95 8.54
C ALA A 333 -15.82 -19.66 7.52
N GLY A 334 -15.79 -18.47 6.92
CA GLY A 334 -14.72 -18.09 6.00
C GLY A 334 -13.36 -17.98 6.68
N TYR A 335 -13.31 -17.43 7.90
CA TYR A 335 -12.06 -17.40 8.68
C TYR A 335 -11.56 -18.81 9.02
N VAL A 336 -12.46 -19.68 9.50
CA VAL A 336 -12.16 -21.09 9.81
C VAL A 336 -11.69 -21.83 8.56
N LEU A 337 -12.37 -21.64 7.42
CA LEU A 337 -11.97 -22.25 6.14
C LEU A 337 -10.56 -21.82 5.72
N GLY A 338 -10.23 -20.52 5.86
CA GLY A 338 -8.89 -20.02 5.59
C GLY A 338 -7.82 -20.68 6.47
N TYR A 339 -8.10 -20.82 7.77
CA TYR A 339 -7.23 -21.52 8.72
C TYR A 339 -7.04 -23.00 8.37
N LEU A 340 -8.11 -23.71 8.00
CA LEU A 340 -8.07 -25.12 7.62
C LEU A 340 -7.23 -25.33 6.34
N ILE A 341 -7.43 -24.50 5.32
CA ILE A 341 -6.64 -24.56 4.08
C ILE A 341 -5.18 -24.23 4.35
N GLY A 342 -4.89 -23.21 5.16
CA GLY A 342 -3.53 -22.88 5.56
C GLY A 342 -2.81 -24.06 6.22
N ASN A 343 -3.46 -24.72 7.18
CA ASN A 343 -2.91 -25.92 7.83
C ASN A 343 -2.77 -27.11 6.87
N GLY A 344 -3.74 -27.34 5.99
CA GLY A 344 -3.66 -28.42 4.99
C GLY A 344 -2.49 -28.22 4.03
N LEU A 345 -2.23 -26.99 3.60
CA LEU A 345 -1.09 -26.66 2.74
C LEU A 345 0.25 -26.82 3.48
N ILE A 346 0.33 -26.43 4.76
CA ILE A 346 1.53 -26.66 5.58
C ILE A 346 1.78 -28.16 5.74
N TYR A 347 0.75 -28.93 6.07
CA TYR A 347 0.86 -30.38 6.23
C TYR A 347 1.35 -31.05 4.93
N LEU A 348 0.79 -30.65 3.78
CA LEU A 348 1.22 -31.14 2.47
C LEU A 348 2.68 -30.77 2.17
N TYR A 349 3.07 -29.52 2.43
CA TYR A 349 4.43 -29.05 2.19
C TYR A 349 5.46 -29.79 3.05
N THR A 350 5.22 -29.88 4.36
CA THR A 350 6.12 -30.54 5.32
C THR A 350 6.23 -32.04 5.03
N TRP A 351 5.13 -32.68 4.62
CA TRP A 351 5.15 -34.06 4.15
C TRP A 351 6.03 -34.25 2.89
N LEU A 352 5.90 -33.35 1.90
CA LEU A 352 6.62 -33.47 0.63
C LEU A 352 8.11 -33.10 0.73
N PHE A 353 8.47 -32.11 1.55
CA PHE A 353 9.81 -31.50 1.57
C PHE A 353 10.62 -31.78 2.83
N GLU A 354 9.98 -32.04 3.97
CA GLU A 354 10.66 -32.23 5.27
C GLU A 354 10.60 -33.69 5.76
N GLY A 355 9.80 -34.54 5.11
CA GLY A 355 9.67 -35.97 5.41
C GLY A 355 8.87 -36.29 6.68
N HIS A 356 8.41 -35.27 7.41
CA HIS A 356 7.56 -35.42 8.59
C HIS A 356 6.45 -34.38 8.56
N ALA A 357 5.21 -34.84 8.38
CA ALA A 357 4.07 -33.96 8.24
C ALA A 357 3.67 -33.35 9.57
N HIS A 358 3.55 -32.03 9.63
CA HIS A 358 3.06 -31.34 10.82
C HIS A 358 2.16 -30.15 10.46
N PHE A 359 1.36 -29.72 11.42
CA PHE A 359 0.50 -28.53 11.29
C PHE A 359 1.28 -27.24 11.62
N MET A 360 0.61 -26.10 11.53
CA MET A 360 1.20 -24.81 11.83
C MET A 360 1.77 -24.76 13.25
N GLN A 361 3.04 -24.36 13.37
CA GLN A 361 3.72 -24.20 14.66
C GLN A 361 4.04 -22.73 14.91
N MET A 362 3.45 -22.14 15.95
CA MET A 362 3.70 -20.73 16.25
C MET A 362 5.16 -20.53 16.63
N ALA A 363 5.73 -19.42 16.17
CA ALA A 363 7.09 -19.06 16.53
C ALA A 363 7.21 -18.86 18.06
N SER A 364 8.27 -19.39 18.66
CA SER A 364 8.47 -19.44 20.12
C SER A 364 8.34 -18.08 20.82
N TRP A 365 8.75 -17.00 20.15
CA TRP A 365 8.64 -15.63 20.66
C TRP A 365 7.19 -15.12 20.82
N ARG A 366 6.20 -15.81 20.24
CA ARG A 366 4.76 -15.50 20.40
C ARG A 366 4.24 -15.83 21.79
N LYS A 367 4.97 -16.64 22.58
CA LYS A 367 4.62 -17.03 23.96
C LYS A 367 3.15 -17.48 24.07
N GLU A 368 2.77 -18.45 23.24
CA GLU A 368 1.41 -18.98 23.23
C GLU A 368 1.07 -19.68 24.56
N SER A 369 -0.21 -19.61 24.94
CA SER A 369 -0.75 -20.36 26.07
C SER A 369 -2.11 -20.94 25.66
N PRO A 370 -2.11 -22.07 24.92
CA PRO A 370 -3.31 -22.66 24.37
C PRO A 370 -4.37 -22.95 25.44
N LEU A 371 -5.63 -22.89 25.03
CA LEU A 371 -6.78 -23.17 25.91
C LEU A 371 -6.79 -24.64 26.34
N THR A 372 -6.58 -24.90 27.64
CA THR A 372 -6.61 -26.25 28.25
C THR A 372 -7.73 -26.42 29.28
N GLY A 373 -8.41 -25.34 29.67
CA GLY A 373 -9.52 -25.35 30.64
C GLY A 373 -10.00 -23.95 31.02
N MET A 374 -10.91 -23.86 31.99
CA MET A 374 -11.55 -22.60 32.39
C MET A 374 -10.56 -21.54 32.89
N ALA A 375 -9.54 -21.94 33.66
CA ALA A 375 -8.51 -21.01 34.14
C ALA A 375 -7.71 -20.38 32.98
N SER A 376 -7.31 -21.19 31.99
CA SER A 376 -6.64 -20.70 30.79
C SER A 376 -7.55 -19.82 29.93
N LEU A 377 -8.87 -20.08 29.90
CA LEU A 377 -9.84 -19.23 29.21
C LEU A 377 -9.86 -17.84 29.83
N ILE A 378 -10.06 -17.75 31.15
CA ILE A 378 -10.12 -16.47 31.87
C ILE A 378 -8.81 -15.69 31.68
N HIS A 379 -7.67 -16.36 31.82
CA HIS A 379 -6.37 -15.74 31.61
C HIS A 379 -6.16 -15.24 30.17
N ASN A 380 -6.57 -16.01 29.17
CA ASN A 380 -6.46 -15.59 27.76
C ASN A 380 -7.42 -14.44 27.43
N VAL A 381 -8.62 -14.43 28.02
CA VAL A 381 -9.57 -13.31 27.90
C VAL A 381 -9.01 -12.05 28.55
N ASP A 382 -8.46 -12.14 29.77
CA ASP A 382 -7.84 -11.00 30.45
C ASP A 382 -6.66 -10.44 29.65
N ARG A 383 -5.78 -11.32 29.15
CA ARG A 383 -4.69 -10.93 28.23
C ARG A 383 -5.22 -10.18 27.01
N SER A 384 -6.23 -10.75 26.35
CA SER A 384 -6.81 -10.15 25.14
C SER A 384 -7.53 -8.82 25.43
N ALA A 385 -8.15 -8.67 26.59
CA ALA A 385 -8.73 -7.41 27.05
C ALA A 385 -7.64 -6.38 27.32
N GLY A 386 -6.54 -6.78 27.95
CA GLY A 386 -5.34 -5.95 28.12
C GLY A 386 -4.76 -5.49 26.78
N ASP A 387 -4.73 -6.35 25.76
CA ASP A 387 -4.32 -5.97 24.40
C ASP A 387 -5.27 -4.94 23.78
N PHE A 388 -6.59 -5.08 23.97
CA PHE A 388 -7.57 -4.09 23.52
C PHE A 388 -7.36 -2.74 24.21
N VAL A 389 -7.20 -2.73 25.54
CA VAL A 389 -6.94 -1.53 26.34
C VAL A 389 -5.64 -0.86 25.89
N ARG A 390 -4.59 -1.63 25.61
CA ARG A 390 -3.32 -1.10 25.07
C ARG A 390 -3.51 -0.38 23.74
N ASN A 391 -4.31 -0.93 22.83
CA ASN A 391 -4.64 -0.30 21.55
C ASN A 391 -5.50 0.97 21.74
N ALA A 392 -6.48 0.93 22.64
CA ALA A 392 -7.29 2.09 22.98
C ALA A 392 -6.42 3.21 23.59
N ASN A 393 -5.54 2.88 24.53
CA ASN A 393 -4.62 3.82 25.16
C ASN A 393 -3.65 4.43 24.14
N TYR A 394 -3.18 3.63 23.18
CA TYR A 394 -2.32 4.13 22.11
C TYR A 394 -3.02 5.20 21.29
N ILE A 395 -4.23 4.96 20.75
CA ILE A 395 -4.91 5.99 19.94
C ILE A 395 -5.25 7.25 20.75
N SER A 396 -5.48 7.12 22.06
CA SER A 396 -5.75 8.26 22.95
C SER A 396 -4.49 8.94 23.50
N GLU A 397 -3.28 8.50 23.15
CA GLU A 397 -2.00 8.99 23.69
C GLU A 397 -1.83 10.51 23.50
N LEU A 398 -2.32 11.06 22.38
CA LEU A 398 -2.30 12.51 22.16
C LEU A 398 -3.30 13.24 23.05
N SER A 399 -4.53 12.74 23.09
CA SER A 399 -5.61 13.21 23.95
C SER A 399 -6.89 12.39 23.66
N ALA A 400 -7.54 11.90 24.71
CA ALA A 400 -8.86 11.26 24.58
C ALA A 400 -9.94 12.22 24.05
N TRP A 401 -9.76 13.54 24.24
CA TRP A 401 -10.71 14.58 23.83
C TRP A 401 -10.96 14.58 22.32
N TYR A 402 -9.98 14.17 21.52
CA TYR A 402 -10.11 14.08 20.05
C TYR A 402 -11.17 13.06 19.60
N PHE A 403 -11.52 12.09 20.44
CA PHE A 403 -12.51 11.05 20.12
C PHE A 403 -13.88 11.33 20.75
N LEU A 404 -14.01 12.36 21.58
CA LEU A 404 -15.30 12.74 22.19
C LEU A 404 -16.39 13.07 21.17
N PRO A 405 -16.12 13.75 20.04
CA PRO A 405 -17.15 13.92 19.02
C PRO A 405 -17.70 12.58 18.50
N ALA A 406 -16.82 11.59 18.27
CA ALA A 406 -17.25 10.26 17.83
C ALA A 406 -18.01 9.50 18.94
N LEU A 407 -17.57 9.63 20.20
CA LEU A 407 -18.27 9.07 21.36
C LEU A 407 -19.66 9.71 21.53
N GLY A 408 -19.76 11.03 21.45
CA GLY A 408 -21.02 11.76 21.54
C GLY A 408 -22.01 11.35 20.46
N ILE A 409 -21.56 11.24 19.20
CA ILE A 409 -22.40 10.71 18.11
C ILE A 409 -22.83 9.26 18.42
N THR A 410 -21.93 8.44 18.95
CA THR A 410 -22.25 7.05 19.31
C THR A 410 -23.35 7.01 20.35
N LEU A 411 -23.21 7.73 21.46
CA LEU A 411 -24.20 7.77 22.54
C LEU A 411 -25.56 8.31 22.09
N LEU A 412 -25.58 9.32 21.23
CA LEU A 412 -26.82 9.92 20.71
C LEU A 412 -27.52 9.03 19.68
N MET A 413 -26.77 8.29 18.86
CA MET A 413 -27.33 7.56 17.71
C MET A 413 -27.52 6.06 17.96
N VAL A 414 -27.01 5.51 19.07
CA VAL A 414 -27.01 4.05 19.33
C VAL A 414 -28.41 3.45 19.35
N LYS A 415 -29.37 4.13 20.00
CA LYS A 415 -30.74 3.64 20.13
C LYS A 415 -31.42 3.47 18.76
N ASP A 416 -31.16 4.38 17.84
CA ASP A 416 -31.78 4.39 16.51
C ASP A 416 -31.03 3.49 15.51
N ASN A 417 -29.80 3.06 15.82
CA ASN A 417 -28.91 2.36 14.89
C ASN A 417 -28.28 1.10 15.48
N VAL A 418 -28.98 0.41 16.39
CA VAL A 418 -28.48 -0.75 17.14
C VAL A 418 -27.77 -1.78 16.25
N LYS A 419 -28.38 -2.17 15.13
CA LYS A 419 -27.81 -3.14 14.18
C LYS A 419 -26.47 -2.69 13.61
N TYR A 420 -26.35 -1.41 13.26
CA TYR A 420 -25.11 -0.83 12.74
C TYR A 420 -23.99 -0.91 13.80
N PHE A 421 -24.29 -0.56 15.05
CA PHE A 421 -23.33 -0.64 16.14
C PHE A 421 -22.94 -2.07 16.51
N LEU A 422 -23.87 -3.01 16.48
CA LEU A 422 -23.55 -4.43 16.72
C LEU A 422 -22.56 -4.97 15.67
N ILE A 423 -22.73 -4.59 14.40
CA ILE A 423 -21.80 -4.98 13.33
C ILE A 423 -20.42 -4.35 13.56
N LEU A 424 -20.36 -3.05 13.90
CA LEU A 424 -19.10 -2.39 14.20
C LEU A 424 -18.41 -2.98 15.44
N LEU A 425 -19.16 -3.26 16.50
CA LEU A 425 -18.64 -3.87 17.72
C LEU A 425 -18.07 -5.26 17.43
N ALA A 426 -18.82 -6.10 16.71
CA ALA A 426 -18.36 -7.42 16.28
C ALA A 426 -17.04 -7.33 15.48
N MET A 427 -16.94 -6.37 14.55
CA MET A 427 -15.70 -6.11 13.81
C MET A 427 -14.55 -5.69 14.75
N ILE A 428 -14.78 -4.75 15.66
CA ILE A 428 -13.74 -4.24 16.58
C ILE A 428 -13.18 -5.37 17.45
N ILE A 429 -14.05 -6.20 18.03
CA ILE A 429 -13.65 -7.26 18.97
C ILE A 429 -13.10 -8.51 18.28
N SER A 430 -13.43 -8.73 17.00
CA SER A 430 -13.15 -10.00 16.31
C SER A 430 -11.67 -10.43 16.34
N ILE A 431 -10.74 -9.50 16.16
CA ILE A 431 -9.31 -9.82 16.20
C ILE A 431 -8.84 -10.29 17.58
N TYR A 432 -9.36 -9.66 18.64
CA TYR A 432 -9.08 -10.01 20.02
C TYR A 432 -9.71 -11.35 20.39
N ALA A 433 -10.97 -11.56 19.99
CA ALA A 433 -11.66 -12.83 20.17
C ALA A 433 -10.93 -13.99 19.44
N SER A 434 -10.35 -13.74 18.27
CA SER A 434 -9.69 -14.77 17.46
C SER A 434 -8.45 -15.39 18.11
N VAL A 435 -7.79 -14.66 19.03
CA VAL A 435 -6.56 -15.13 19.67
C VAL A 435 -6.78 -15.79 21.02
N VAL A 436 -8.00 -15.75 21.58
CA VAL A 436 -8.30 -16.31 22.92
C VAL A 436 -8.02 -17.80 23.00
N VAL A 437 -8.29 -18.55 21.92
CA VAL A 437 -8.04 -20.00 21.87
C VAL A 437 -6.54 -20.31 21.88
N LEU A 438 -5.74 -19.51 21.18
CA LEU A 438 -4.29 -19.68 21.08
C LEU A 438 -3.53 -19.08 22.28
N GLY A 439 -4.14 -18.11 22.97
CA GLY A 439 -3.51 -17.40 24.08
C GLY A 439 -2.31 -16.56 23.66
N VAL A 440 -2.34 -15.96 22.47
CA VAL A 440 -1.26 -15.10 21.95
C VAL A 440 -1.60 -13.63 22.08
N HIS A 441 -0.59 -12.78 22.22
CA HIS A 441 -0.78 -11.33 22.25
C HIS A 441 -1.13 -10.74 20.88
N VAL A 442 -2.10 -9.82 20.85
CA VAL A 442 -2.38 -8.95 19.69
C VAL A 442 -1.42 -7.76 19.73
N PRO A 443 -0.46 -7.67 18.78
CA PRO A 443 0.45 -6.54 18.73
C PRO A 443 -0.30 -5.27 18.33
N LEU A 444 0.21 -4.09 18.72
CA LEU A 444 -0.41 -2.79 18.40
C LEU A 444 -0.76 -2.69 16.92
N ARG A 445 0.18 -2.97 16.01
CA ARG A 445 0.00 -2.92 14.53
C ARG A 445 -1.22 -3.69 13.99
N SER A 446 -1.76 -4.65 14.73
CA SER A 446 -2.92 -5.44 14.33
C SER A 446 -4.26 -4.83 14.76
N GLY A 447 -4.27 -3.85 15.67
CA GLY A 447 -5.47 -3.19 16.21
C GLY A 447 -6.18 -2.22 15.26
N ILE A 448 -6.07 -2.39 13.93
CA ILE A 448 -6.68 -1.52 12.91
C ILE A 448 -8.20 -1.39 13.02
N THR A 449 -8.87 -2.41 13.55
CA THR A 449 -10.35 -2.49 13.61
C THR A 449 -10.96 -1.42 14.50
N LEU A 450 -10.28 -1.04 15.60
CA LEU A 450 -10.75 -0.04 16.55
C LEU A 450 -10.88 1.38 15.93
N PRO A 451 -9.80 2.03 15.46
CA PRO A 451 -9.89 3.36 14.87
C PRO A 451 -10.72 3.38 13.58
N LEU A 452 -10.71 2.29 12.81
CA LEU A 452 -11.57 2.16 11.64
C LEU A 452 -13.05 2.14 12.04
N GLY A 453 -13.42 1.40 13.08
CA GLY A 453 -14.77 1.39 13.64
C GLY A 453 -15.21 2.75 14.17
N ILE A 454 -14.31 3.48 14.83
CA ILE A 454 -14.56 4.87 15.27
C ILE A 454 -14.82 5.78 14.06
N ALA A 455 -14.01 5.69 13.00
CA ALA A 455 -14.20 6.49 11.79
C ALA A 455 -15.55 6.21 11.10
N MET A 456 -16.07 4.98 11.19
CA MET A 456 -17.37 4.60 10.60
C MET A 456 -18.57 5.31 11.26
N VAL A 457 -18.42 5.87 12.45
CA VAL A 457 -19.48 6.63 13.15
C VAL A 457 -19.91 7.87 12.36
N VAL A 458 -19.03 8.43 11.52
CA VAL A 458 -19.35 9.59 10.66
C VAL A 458 -20.61 9.38 9.81
N PHE A 459 -20.90 8.14 9.39
CA PHE A 459 -22.00 7.87 8.47
C PHE A 459 -23.38 7.92 9.14
N LEU A 460 -23.42 7.98 10.48
CA LEU A 460 -24.65 8.13 11.26
C LEU A 460 -25.15 9.57 11.30
N LEU A 461 -24.27 10.55 11.05
CA LEU A 461 -24.66 11.95 10.99
C LEU A 461 -25.62 12.20 9.83
N LYS A 462 -26.66 13.01 10.05
CA LYS A 462 -27.63 13.38 9.00
C LYS A 462 -27.10 14.52 8.12
N HIS A 463 -26.52 15.55 8.74
CA HIS A 463 -26.07 16.74 8.02
C HIS A 463 -24.73 16.52 7.31
N PRO A 464 -24.62 16.87 6.00
CA PRO A 464 -23.38 16.69 5.24
C PRO A 464 -22.16 17.39 5.85
N TRP A 465 -22.30 18.65 6.29
CA TRP A 465 -21.18 19.42 6.88
C TRP A 465 -20.65 18.82 8.18
N ALA A 466 -21.53 18.29 9.03
CA ALA A 466 -21.12 17.62 10.26
C ALA A 466 -20.23 16.39 9.97
N LYS A 467 -20.48 15.69 8.85
CA LYS A 467 -19.63 14.56 8.42
C LYS A 467 -18.21 15.00 8.09
N TYR A 468 -18.07 16.11 7.36
CA TYR A 468 -16.75 16.65 7.01
C TYR A 468 -16.00 17.12 8.25
N ILE A 469 -16.66 17.87 9.14
CA ILE A 469 -16.06 18.35 10.38
C ILE A 469 -15.59 17.17 11.23
N ASN A 470 -16.44 16.16 11.44
CA ASN A 470 -16.08 14.99 12.22
C ASN A 470 -14.91 14.21 11.61
N LEU A 471 -14.86 14.05 10.28
CA LEU A 471 -13.72 13.40 9.64
C LEU A 471 -12.43 14.20 9.77
N ILE A 472 -12.48 15.52 9.62
CA ILE A 472 -11.30 16.37 9.79
C ILE A 472 -10.80 16.31 11.24
N LEU A 473 -11.71 16.37 12.22
CA LEU A 473 -11.39 16.23 13.64
C LEU A 473 -10.76 14.87 13.99
N LEU A 474 -11.11 13.80 13.26
CA LEU A 474 -10.46 12.50 13.40
C LEU A 474 -9.15 12.41 12.62
N LEU A 475 -9.09 12.97 11.41
CA LEU A 475 -7.93 12.89 10.52
C LEU A 475 -6.72 13.60 11.13
N ILE A 476 -6.89 14.81 11.69
CA ILE A 476 -5.79 15.61 12.26
C ILE A 476 -4.99 14.82 13.33
N PRO A 477 -5.60 14.31 14.41
CA PRO A 477 -4.86 13.59 15.45
C PRO A 477 -4.30 12.26 14.94
N LEU A 478 -5.04 11.53 14.09
CA LEU A 478 -4.54 10.28 13.49
C LEU A 478 -3.31 10.53 12.59
N ALA A 479 -3.35 11.59 11.77
CA ALA A 479 -2.25 12.00 10.91
C ALA A 479 -1.04 12.47 11.72
N TYR A 480 -1.25 13.23 12.80
CA TYR A 480 -0.17 13.63 13.70
C TYR A 480 0.45 12.43 14.42
N GLN A 481 -0.35 11.48 14.89
CA GLN A 481 0.17 10.28 15.53
C GLN A 481 0.98 9.41 14.55
N THR A 482 0.52 9.31 13.30
CA THR A 482 1.24 8.64 12.21
C THR A 482 2.59 9.31 11.95
N TYR A 483 2.60 10.64 11.84
CA TYR A 483 3.82 11.43 11.70
C TYR A 483 4.79 11.21 12.87
N HIS A 484 4.31 11.33 14.11
CA HIS A 484 5.11 11.16 15.31
C HIS A 484 5.73 9.77 15.39
N TYR A 485 4.96 8.71 15.07
CA TYR A 485 5.48 7.35 14.99
C TYR A 485 6.58 7.22 13.93
N ASN A 486 6.35 7.73 12.72
CA ASN A 486 7.32 7.67 11.62
C ASN A 486 8.62 8.39 11.98
N ASN A 487 8.52 9.59 12.55
CA ASN A 487 9.68 10.35 13.00
C ASN A 487 10.48 9.61 14.06
N LYS A 488 9.83 9.07 15.10
CA LYS A 488 10.52 8.31 16.16
C LYS A 488 11.19 7.05 15.60
N TYR A 489 10.50 6.33 14.72
CA TYR A 489 11.02 5.14 14.06
C TYR A 489 12.24 5.46 13.19
N ASN A 490 12.19 6.56 12.44
CA ASN A 490 13.29 7.00 11.58
C ASN A 490 14.45 7.55 12.40
N ASN A 491 14.20 8.41 13.39
CA ASN A 491 15.24 9.04 14.22
C ASN A 491 16.21 8.02 14.85
N THR A 492 15.67 6.93 15.41
CA THR A 492 16.51 5.86 15.99
C THR A 492 17.44 5.20 14.97
N ARG A 493 17.03 5.11 13.71
CA ARG A 493 17.82 4.55 12.62
C ARG A 493 18.81 5.57 12.04
N ILE A 494 18.44 6.86 11.99
CA ILE A 494 19.37 7.95 11.62
C ILE A 494 20.53 7.97 12.60
N ILE A 495 20.23 7.97 13.90
CA ILE A 495 21.26 7.98 14.95
C ILE A 495 22.15 6.73 14.81
N MET A 496 21.57 5.55 14.57
CA MET A 496 22.38 4.35 14.35
C MET A 496 23.26 4.45 13.10
N SER A 497 22.73 4.97 11.99
CA SER A 497 23.50 5.24 10.75
C SER A 497 24.69 6.14 11.05
N GLN A 498 24.44 7.24 11.77
CA GLN A 498 25.46 8.20 12.16
C GLN A 498 26.53 7.55 13.05
N VAL A 499 26.16 6.67 13.99
CA VAL A 499 27.12 5.93 14.82
C VAL A 499 28.02 5.04 13.94
N ILE A 500 27.41 4.28 13.02
CA ILE A 500 28.12 3.32 12.15
C ILE A 500 29.02 4.04 11.13
N GLU A 501 28.62 5.20 10.65
CA GLU A 501 29.31 5.94 9.59
C GLU A 501 30.34 6.94 10.15
N LYS A 502 30.29 7.27 11.45
CA LYS A 502 31.03 8.40 12.04
C LYS A 502 32.52 8.44 11.72
N ASN A 503 33.18 7.27 11.77
CA ASN A 503 34.60 7.14 11.46
C ASN A 503 34.86 6.29 10.21
N ASP A 504 33.85 6.10 9.36
CA ASP A 504 34.04 5.47 8.05
C ASP A 504 34.55 6.49 7.01
N VAL A 505 35.75 7.04 7.27
CA VAL A 505 36.35 8.18 6.53
C VAL A 505 36.44 7.95 5.01
N ASN A 506 36.43 6.70 4.54
CA ASN A 506 36.58 6.35 3.12
C ASN A 506 35.35 5.60 2.54
N HIS A 507 34.18 5.68 3.18
CA HIS A 507 32.99 4.91 2.77
C HIS A 507 33.27 3.41 2.57
N LYS A 508 34.11 2.83 3.42
CA LYS A 508 34.48 1.42 3.36
C LYS A 508 33.23 0.56 3.49
N ILE A 509 32.25 0.94 4.29
CA ILE A 509 31.05 0.11 4.47
C ILE A 509 30.22 -0.02 3.16
N GLU A 510 30.30 0.98 2.27
CA GLU A 510 29.61 0.99 0.97
C GLU A 510 30.39 0.25 -0.14
N ASP A 511 31.73 0.28 -0.11
CA ASP A 511 32.58 -0.35 -1.13
C ASP A 511 32.74 -1.87 -0.95
N LYS A 512 31.71 -2.63 -1.35
CA LYS A 512 31.69 -4.09 -1.23
C LYS A 512 32.75 -4.84 -2.05
N SER A 513 33.46 -4.18 -2.97
CA SER A 513 34.43 -4.87 -3.85
C SER A 513 35.63 -5.43 -3.09
N LYS A 514 35.87 -4.93 -1.87
CA LYS A 514 37.08 -5.18 -1.08
C LYS A 514 36.92 -6.25 0.01
N TYR A 515 35.70 -6.69 0.32
CA TYR A 515 35.43 -7.62 1.43
C TYR A 515 34.23 -8.54 1.15
N ASP A 516 34.27 -9.73 1.73
CA ASP A 516 33.23 -10.76 1.56
C ASP A 516 32.37 -10.94 2.83
N LYS A 517 32.83 -10.42 3.98
CA LYS A 517 32.20 -10.57 5.29
C LYS A 517 32.28 -9.30 6.14
N ILE A 518 31.27 -9.10 6.98
CA ILE A 518 31.23 -8.07 8.02
C ILE A 518 31.20 -8.74 9.39
N VAL A 519 32.06 -8.27 10.29
CA VAL A 519 32.03 -8.63 11.72
C VAL A 519 31.77 -7.37 12.54
N ALA A 520 30.54 -7.21 13.01
CA ALA A 520 30.14 -6.15 13.91
C ALA A 520 30.37 -6.58 15.36
N THR A 521 31.20 -5.85 16.12
CA THR A 521 31.53 -6.19 17.51
C THR A 521 30.99 -5.12 18.45
N VAL A 522 30.13 -5.49 19.40
CA VAL A 522 29.42 -4.52 20.24
C VAL A 522 29.24 -5.00 21.68
N ASP A 523 29.31 -4.06 22.63
CA ASP A 523 28.82 -4.27 23.99
C ASP A 523 27.31 -4.03 24.03
N GLN A 524 26.55 -5.11 24.10
CA GLN A 524 25.11 -5.08 23.88
C GLN A 524 24.37 -4.28 24.95
N GLU A 525 24.79 -4.39 26.21
CA GLU A 525 24.18 -3.71 27.34
C GLU A 525 24.49 -2.21 27.28
N LYS A 526 25.78 -1.86 27.23
CA LYS A 526 26.21 -0.45 27.24
C LYS A 526 25.72 0.31 26.01
N MET A 527 25.74 -0.31 24.83
CA MET A 527 25.26 0.34 23.61
C MET A 527 23.74 0.52 23.64
N SER A 528 22.99 -0.45 24.18
CA SER A 528 21.54 -0.31 24.34
C SER A 528 21.19 0.80 25.35
N GLU A 529 21.94 0.91 26.45
CA GLU A 529 21.79 1.99 27.43
C GLU A 529 22.12 3.36 26.83
N TRP A 530 23.22 3.47 26.09
CA TRP A 530 23.61 4.69 25.39
C TRP A 530 22.53 5.13 24.38
N LEU A 531 22.04 4.21 23.55
CA LEU A 531 20.96 4.48 22.60
C LEU A 531 19.67 4.87 23.32
N LYS A 532 19.35 4.24 24.45
CA LYS A 532 18.19 4.61 25.27
C LYS A 532 18.31 6.05 25.79
N HIS A 533 19.49 6.44 26.26
CA HIS A 533 19.75 7.80 26.75
C HIS A 533 19.62 8.84 25.63
N VAL A 534 20.24 8.60 24.47
CA VAL A 534 20.25 9.55 23.34
C VAL A 534 18.90 9.64 22.64
N THR A 535 18.17 8.53 22.51
CA THR A 535 16.90 8.49 21.75
C THR A 535 15.64 8.62 22.61
N GLY A 536 15.74 8.42 23.92
CA GLY A 536 14.58 8.25 24.81
C GLY A 536 13.70 7.03 24.48
N SER A 537 14.16 6.11 23.63
CA SER A 537 13.33 5.02 23.12
C SER A 537 13.36 3.79 24.03
N LYS A 538 12.18 3.38 24.53
CA LYS A 538 12.00 2.18 25.34
C LYS A 538 12.30 0.87 24.59
N GLN A 539 12.42 0.89 23.25
CA GLN A 539 12.75 -0.30 22.48
C GLN A 539 14.11 -0.89 22.84
N PHE A 540 15.03 -0.07 23.36
CA PHE A 540 16.37 -0.49 23.78
C PHE A 540 16.39 -1.16 25.16
N ASN A 541 15.23 -1.33 25.81
CA ASN A 541 15.13 -2.22 26.97
C ASN A 541 15.22 -3.71 26.58
N ASN A 542 14.93 -4.05 25.31
CA ASN A 542 15.17 -5.39 24.79
C ASN A 542 16.49 -5.39 24.02
N LEU A 543 17.51 -6.01 24.61
CA LEU A 543 18.87 -6.08 24.06
C LEU A 543 18.91 -6.67 22.66
N SER A 544 18.02 -7.62 22.32
CA SER A 544 17.98 -8.23 20.99
C SER A 544 17.65 -7.22 19.88
N ASN A 545 17.01 -6.10 20.21
CA ASN A 545 16.68 -5.07 19.23
C ASN A 545 17.92 -4.36 18.68
N LEU A 546 19.04 -4.34 19.41
CA LEU A 546 20.27 -3.74 18.91
C LEU A 546 20.78 -4.48 17.67
N GLU A 547 20.94 -5.81 17.76
CA GLU A 547 21.35 -6.63 16.62
C GLU A 547 20.29 -6.62 15.53
N TYR A 548 19.08 -7.08 15.86
CA TYR A 548 18.08 -7.41 14.84
C TYR A 548 17.38 -6.19 14.27
N HIS A 549 17.21 -5.10 15.02
CA HIS A 549 16.45 -3.94 14.54
C HIS A 549 17.31 -2.72 14.16
N MET A 550 18.59 -2.71 14.53
CA MET A 550 19.49 -1.57 14.27
C MET A 550 20.70 -1.98 13.42
N ILE A 551 21.54 -2.91 13.89
CA ILE A 551 22.81 -3.28 13.23
C ILE A 551 22.56 -4.03 11.92
N ARG A 552 21.90 -5.19 11.95
CA ARG A 552 21.67 -6.00 10.73
C ARG A 552 20.88 -5.24 9.67
N PRO A 553 19.78 -4.53 9.99
CA PRO A 553 19.00 -3.79 8.99
C PRO A 553 19.78 -2.69 8.29
N TYR A 554 20.75 -2.07 8.98
CA TYR A 554 21.63 -1.10 8.36
C TYR A 554 22.46 -1.76 7.25
N PHE A 555 23.09 -2.91 7.53
CA PHE A 555 23.88 -3.63 6.53
C PHE A 555 23.02 -4.24 5.41
N TYR A 556 21.82 -4.72 5.72
CA TYR A 556 20.89 -5.19 4.69
C TYR A 556 20.53 -4.09 3.70
N LYS A 557 20.31 -2.85 4.17
CA LYS A 557 20.06 -1.69 3.30
C LYS A 557 21.25 -1.39 2.39
N GLN A 558 22.46 -1.53 2.92
CA GLN A 558 23.66 -1.43 2.11
C GLN A 558 23.79 -2.61 1.13
N GLY A 559 22.92 -3.62 1.21
CA GLY A 559 22.82 -4.77 0.30
C GLY A 559 23.75 -5.92 0.67
N TRP A 560 24.08 -6.06 1.96
CA TRP A 560 24.81 -7.21 2.50
C TRP A 560 23.84 -8.37 2.75
N PRO A 561 24.13 -9.58 2.26
CA PRO A 561 23.33 -10.76 2.57
C PRO A 561 23.52 -11.14 4.05
N ASP A 562 22.50 -11.71 4.67
CA ASP A 562 22.55 -12.10 6.09
C ASP A 562 23.68 -13.08 6.41
N SER A 563 23.99 -13.99 5.48
CA SER A 563 25.10 -14.95 5.58
C SER A 563 26.49 -14.30 5.66
N ALA A 564 26.62 -13.03 5.25
CA ALA A 564 27.88 -12.28 5.30
C ALA A 564 28.00 -11.44 6.58
N ILE A 565 26.97 -11.34 7.42
CA ILE A 565 26.93 -10.49 8.61
C ILE A 565 27.04 -11.33 9.88
N SER A 566 28.12 -11.14 10.63
CA SER A 566 28.31 -11.69 11.97
C SER A 566 28.28 -10.58 13.00
N VAL A 567 27.45 -10.69 14.03
CA VAL A 567 27.46 -9.81 15.20
C VAL A 567 28.08 -10.56 16.38
N LYS A 568 29.10 -9.97 17.01
CA LYS A 568 29.81 -10.52 18.17
C LYS A 568 29.61 -9.63 19.39
N TYR A 569 29.26 -10.25 20.50
CA TYR A 569 29.08 -9.56 21.77
C TYR A 569 30.37 -9.56 22.59
N ILE A 570 30.74 -8.39 23.10
CA ILE A 570 31.91 -8.20 23.96
C ILE A 570 31.53 -7.41 25.21
N HIS A 571 32.34 -7.50 26.26
CA HIS A 571 32.25 -6.58 27.39
C HIS A 571 33.41 -5.59 27.34
N GLN A 572 33.08 -4.30 27.29
CA GLN A 572 34.07 -3.24 27.26
C GLN A 572 34.27 -2.67 28.66
N LYS A 573 35.51 -2.32 29.02
CA LYS A 573 35.77 -1.63 30.30
C LYS A 573 35.36 -0.16 30.24
N ALA A 574 35.66 0.52 29.13
CA ALA A 574 35.29 1.90 28.88
C ALA A 574 33.77 2.08 28.65
N PRO A 575 33.22 3.29 28.88
CA PRO A 575 31.86 3.63 28.48
C PRO A 575 31.75 3.79 26.95
N ILE A 576 30.57 3.48 26.40
CA ILE A 576 30.28 3.62 24.97
C ILE A 576 30.17 5.12 24.61
N LYS A 577 30.87 5.55 23.57
CA LYS A 577 30.88 6.93 23.03
C LYS A 577 29.86 7.12 21.92
N GLY A 578 29.38 6.05 21.30
CA GLY A 578 28.45 6.10 20.18
C GLY A 578 29.18 6.37 18.86
N GLU A 579 30.29 5.67 18.65
CA GLU A 579 31.04 5.70 17.40
C GLU A 579 31.49 4.30 17.01
N THR A 580 32.01 4.13 15.80
CA THR A 580 32.58 2.85 15.38
C THR A 580 34.02 3.01 14.95
N GLU A 581 34.86 2.02 15.24
CA GLU A 581 36.16 1.85 14.63
C GLU A 581 36.04 0.83 13.50
N VAL A 582 36.53 1.20 12.30
CA VAL A 582 36.46 0.37 11.10
C VAL A 582 37.84 -0.09 10.66
N SER A 583 38.08 -1.40 10.70
CA SER A 583 39.33 -2.02 10.24
C SER A 583 39.07 -3.13 9.22
N ILE A 584 40.04 -3.38 8.36
CA ILE A 584 39.96 -4.42 7.32
C ILE A 584 41.08 -5.41 7.58
N LYS A 585 40.72 -6.70 7.65
CA LYS A 585 41.68 -7.79 7.75
C LYS A 585 41.15 -9.01 7.02
N ASP A 586 41.97 -9.65 6.19
CA ASP A 586 41.64 -10.91 5.50
C ASP A 586 40.28 -10.86 4.76
N ARG A 587 40.07 -9.81 3.93
CA ARG A 587 38.80 -9.56 3.20
C ARG A 587 37.55 -9.52 4.10
N THR A 588 37.72 -9.22 5.39
CA THR A 588 36.65 -9.03 6.37
C THR A 588 36.68 -7.61 6.89
N LEU A 589 35.51 -6.96 6.89
CA LEU A 589 35.31 -5.63 7.45
C LEU A 589 34.90 -5.77 8.92
N TYR A 590 35.74 -5.30 9.83
CA TYR A 590 35.47 -5.27 11.25
C TYR A 590 34.91 -3.89 11.62
N VAL A 591 33.70 -3.89 12.19
CA VAL A 591 33.02 -2.69 12.68
C VAL A 591 32.89 -2.83 14.19
N ARG A 592 33.75 -2.17 14.95
CA ARG A 592 33.73 -2.23 16.41
C ARG A 592 33.00 -1.01 16.95
N PHE A 593 31.92 -1.22 17.69
CA PHE A 593 31.17 -0.16 18.35
C PHE A 593 31.89 0.27 19.63
N GLU A 594 32.17 1.56 19.78
CA GLU A 594 32.90 2.18 20.88
C GLU A 594 32.15 3.29 21.59
#